data_AF-A0A812JTH5-F1
#
_entry.id   AF-A0A812JTH5-F1
#
_cell.length_a   1.000
_cell.length_b   1.000
_cell.length_c   1.000
_cell.angle_alpha   90.00
_cell.angle_beta   90.00
_cell.angle_gamma   90.00
#
_symmetry.space_group_name_H-M   'P 1'
#
loop_
_entity.id
_entity.type
_entity.pdbx_description
1 polymer ?
#
loop_
_entity_poly.entity_id
_entity_poly.type
_entity_poly.pdbx_seq_one_letter_code
_entity_poly.pdbx_strand_id
1 'polypeptide(L)'
;MEDHPRGTNNRTLDGLIEHGLLERVCEMLPALEVGRATSACRNMQAFAKEVLPLVLAARYRPGLRLQTASASEAATFFDWMRDTHQWHSGPNTSKPFNVAKPGCVAGDDGAWIFLEAGTDWLGFQGLYCNFSSPRKPRWVSFRLCLQTLEFSCGFFALSADRRTWGLQPLVFIFNYRGDDMQTGKRCFALQTQPVTGDLHVLQLEKEQILAGVPYEVSVHLDWDCGLLELFIDGACVLREIPFQADLEPRYIGLYNWRSRAACGFSEPGT
;
A
#
# COMPACT_ATOMS: atom_id res chain seq x y z
N MET A 1 47.01 9.40 -43.61
CA MET A 1 46.23 9.85 -42.44
C MET A 1 44.92 10.34 -43.03
N GLU A 2 43.95 9.43 -43.16
CA GLU A 2 42.62 9.75 -43.66
C GLU A 2 41.70 9.99 -42.46
N ASP A 3 41.12 11.19 -42.40
CA ASP A 3 40.13 11.59 -41.41
C ASP A 3 38.78 10.93 -41.74
N HIS A 4 38.32 10.04 -40.87
CA HIS A 4 36.93 9.59 -40.88
C HIS A 4 36.04 10.57 -40.11
N PRO A 5 34.96 11.10 -40.72
CA PRO A 5 34.02 11.94 -39.99
C PRO A 5 33.18 11.06 -39.06
N ARG A 6 33.19 11.39 -37.76
CA ARG A 6 32.26 10.82 -36.77
C ARG A 6 30.85 11.30 -37.09
N GLY A 7 30.10 10.48 -37.82
CA GLY A 7 28.65 10.64 -37.97
C GLY A 7 27.98 10.46 -36.61
N THR A 8 27.36 11.53 -36.11
CA THR A 8 26.58 11.56 -34.88
C THR A 8 25.28 10.76 -35.02
N ASN A 9 25.08 9.78 -34.15
CA ASN A 9 23.93 8.87 -33.99
C ASN A 9 22.60 9.54 -33.57
N ASN A 10 22.26 10.74 -34.09
CA ASN A 10 21.02 11.43 -33.71
C ASN A 10 19.77 10.99 -34.50
N ARG A 11 19.92 10.30 -35.64
CA ARG A 11 18.79 9.97 -36.53
C ARG A 11 17.85 8.88 -35.99
N THR A 12 18.26 8.10 -35.00
CA THR A 12 17.46 6.97 -34.48
C THR A 12 16.46 7.36 -33.40
N LEU A 13 16.71 8.42 -32.63
CA LEU A 13 15.80 8.83 -31.55
C LEU A 13 14.63 9.67 -32.08
N ASP A 14 14.90 10.58 -33.01
CA ASP A 14 13.89 11.46 -33.60
C ASP A 14 12.83 10.65 -34.38
N GLY A 15 13.24 9.59 -35.08
CA GLY A 15 12.32 8.66 -35.74
C GLY A 15 11.46 7.82 -34.78
N LEU A 16 11.91 7.56 -33.55
CA LEU A 16 11.11 6.87 -32.53
C LEU A 16 10.06 7.79 -31.89
N ILE A 17 10.33 9.10 -31.85
CA ILE A 17 9.39 10.13 -31.41
C ILE A 17 8.30 10.33 -32.48
N GLU A 18 8.68 10.44 -33.76
CA GLU A 18 7.74 10.65 -34.87
C GLU A 18 6.73 9.51 -35.06
N HIS A 19 7.03 8.29 -34.60
CA HIS A 19 6.15 7.12 -34.70
C HIS A 19 5.34 6.80 -33.44
N GLY A 20 5.35 7.65 -32.40
CA GLY A 20 4.61 7.42 -31.15
C GLY A 20 5.07 6.20 -30.34
N LEU A 21 6.16 5.56 -30.76
CA LEU A 21 6.75 4.38 -30.11
C LEU A 21 7.33 4.75 -28.74
N LEU A 22 7.91 5.94 -28.61
CA LEU A 22 8.50 6.40 -27.36
C LEU A 22 7.44 6.63 -26.28
N GLU A 23 6.25 7.11 -26.66
CA GLU A 23 5.12 7.32 -25.75
C GLU A 23 4.60 5.97 -25.24
N ARG A 24 4.36 5.01 -26.15
CA ARG A 24 3.99 3.64 -25.80
C ARG A 24 5.03 2.94 -24.92
N VAL A 25 6.32 3.18 -25.17
CA VAL A 25 7.39 2.65 -24.29
C VAL A 25 7.31 3.28 -22.90
N CYS A 26 7.09 4.59 -22.78
CA CYS A 26 6.86 5.25 -21.49
C CYS A 26 5.58 4.75 -20.80
N GLU A 27 4.51 4.47 -21.55
CA GLU A 27 3.29 3.82 -21.07
C GLU A 27 3.47 2.37 -20.60
N MET A 28 4.61 1.74 -20.88
CA MET A 28 4.96 0.42 -20.34
C MET A 28 5.98 0.48 -19.20
N LEU A 29 6.66 1.61 -19.01
CA LEU A 29 7.67 1.78 -17.97
C LEU A 29 7.06 2.30 -16.67
N PRO A 30 7.61 1.93 -15.49
CA PRO A 30 7.29 2.63 -14.26
C PRO A 30 7.63 4.14 -14.37
N ALA A 31 6.75 5.02 -13.91
CA ALA A 31 6.90 6.43 -13.61
C ALA A 31 8.23 6.79 -12.96
N LEU A 32 8.81 5.94 -12.09
CA LEU A 32 10.16 6.17 -11.59
C LEU A 32 11.22 6.07 -12.70
N GLU A 33 11.08 5.10 -13.60
CA GLU A 33 11.96 4.90 -14.75
C GLU A 33 11.73 5.97 -15.82
N VAL A 34 10.48 6.39 -16.04
CA VAL A 34 10.17 7.58 -16.86
C VAL A 34 10.80 8.84 -16.24
N GLY A 35 10.72 8.99 -14.91
CA GLY A 35 11.38 10.04 -14.15
C GLY A 35 12.91 9.97 -14.24
N ARG A 36 13.53 8.79 -14.16
CA ARG A 36 14.98 8.61 -14.33
C ARG A 36 15.42 8.94 -15.75
N ALA A 37 14.60 8.64 -16.76
CA ALA A 37 14.85 9.04 -18.14
C ALA A 37 14.94 10.56 -18.30
N THR A 38 14.23 11.35 -17.46
CA THR A 38 14.38 12.82 -17.44
C THR A 38 15.78 13.29 -17.02
N SER A 39 16.53 12.44 -16.31
CA SER A 39 17.86 12.76 -15.76
C SER A 39 19.00 12.06 -16.50
N ALA A 40 18.71 10.97 -17.22
CA ALA A 40 19.73 10.14 -17.87
C ALA A 40 20.16 10.63 -19.28
N CYS A 41 19.27 11.28 -20.04
CA CYS A 41 19.56 11.69 -21.41
C CYS A 41 18.94 13.06 -21.74
N ARG A 42 19.74 14.00 -22.25
CA ARG A 42 19.26 15.36 -22.62
C ARG A 42 18.15 15.33 -23.69
N ASN A 43 18.22 14.40 -24.63
CA ASN A 43 17.21 14.27 -25.69
C ASN A 43 15.90 13.67 -25.17
N MET A 44 15.97 12.78 -24.17
CA MET A 44 14.78 12.21 -23.53
C MET A 44 14.18 13.14 -22.45
N GLN A 45 14.94 14.14 -21.99
CA GLN A 45 14.50 15.02 -20.91
C GLN A 45 13.27 15.85 -21.28
N ALA A 46 13.23 16.42 -22.48
CA ALA A 46 12.08 17.22 -22.93
C ALA A 46 10.83 16.33 -23.09
N PHE A 47 10.99 15.20 -23.76
CA PHE A 47 9.93 14.22 -23.98
C PHE A 47 9.39 13.63 -22.67
N ALA A 48 10.27 13.16 -21.79
CA ALA A 48 9.86 12.58 -20.51
C ALA A 48 9.20 13.62 -19.59
N LYS A 49 9.58 14.90 -19.65
CA LYS A 49 8.89 15.97 -18.90
C LYS A 49 7.46 16.24 -19.41
N GLU A 50 7.23 16.04 -20.70
CA GLU A 50 5.92 16.22 -21.33
C GLU A 50 5.01 15.01 -21.12
N VAL A 51 5.56 13.80 -21.27
CA VAL A 51 4.82 12.54 -21.20
C VAL A 51 4.57 12.08 -19.77
N LEU A 52 5.48 12.37 -18.83
CA LEU A 52 5.33 11.91 -17.45
C LEU A 52 4.04 12.41 -16.79
N PRO A 53 3.65 13.70 -16.84
CA PRO A 53 2.34 14.14 -16.33
C PRO A 53 1.14 13.45 -16.99
N LEU A 54 1.23 13.12 -18.28
CA LEU A 54 0.18 12.44 -19.03
C LEU A 54 0.05 10.97 -18.62
N VAL A 55 1.17 10.26 -18.53
CA VAL A 55 1.23 8.87 -18.02
C VAL A 55 0.76 8.81 -16.57
N LEU A 56 1.16 9.78 -15.74
CA LEU A 56 0.68 9.89 -14.37
C LEU A 56 -0.81 10.18 -14.30
N ALA A 57 -1.36 11.05 -15.15
CA ALA A 57 -2.81 11.33 -15.19
C ALA A 57 -3.64 10.18 -15.78
N ALA A 58 -3.04 9.37 -16.65
CA ALA A 58 -3.68 8.19 -17.23
C ALA A 58 -3.70 7.00 -16.25
N ARG A 59 -2.66 6.85 -15.43
CA ARG A 59 -2.53 5.75 -14.46
C ARG A 59 -3.01 6.10 -13.05
N TYR A 60 -3.02 7.40 -12.71
CA TYR A 60 -3.32 7.93 -11.38
C TYR A 60 -4.17 9.20 -11.47
N ARG A 61 -4.60 9.74 -10.32
CA ARG A 61 -5.32 11.02 -10.30
C ARG A 61 -4.42 12.17 -10.80
N PRO A 62 -4.95 13.11 -11.60
CA PRO A 62 -4.23 14.31 -12.01
C PRO A 62 -3.70 15.09 -10.79
N GLY A 63 -2.43 15.51 -10.83
CA GLY A 63 -1.79 16.29 -9.77
C GLY A 63 -1.04 15.48 -8.70
N LEU A 64 -0.97 14.15 -8.84
CA LEU A 64 -0.14 13.32 -7.97
C LEU A 64 1.35 13.69 -8.11
N ARG A 65 2.09 13.80 -7.00
CA ARG A 65 3.54 14.02 -7.04
C ARG A 65 4.23 12.77 -7.58
N LEU A 66 5.29 12.96 -8.37
CA LEU A 66 6.09 11.88 -8.97
C LEU A 66 6.56 10.84 -7.94
N GLN A 67 6.94 11.30 -6.74
CA GLN A 67 7.37 10.42 -5.65
C GLN A 67 6.25 9.49 -5.19
N THR A 68 5.03 9.98 -5.10
CA THR A 68 3.84 9.21 -4.72
C THR A 68 3.46 8.23 -5.82
N ALA A 69 3.43 8.68 -7.08
CA ALA A 69 3.14 7.79 -8.21
C ALA A 69 4.19 6.69 -8.37
N SER A 70 5.47 7.05 -8.21
CA SER A 70 6.58 6.10 -8.16
C SER A 70 6.45 5.10 -7.01
N ALA A 71 5.93 5.51 -5.85
CA ALA A 71 5.74 4.60 -4.72
C ALA A 71 4.54 3.66 -4.94
N SER A 72 3.43 4.18 -5.47
CA SER A 72 2.26 3.37 -5.88
C SER A 72 2.62 2.36 -6.98
N GLU A 73 3.45 2.77 -7.93
CA GLU A 73 3.96 1.87 -8.96
C GLU A 73 5.03 0.93 -8.44
N ALA A 74 5.95 1.37 -7.58
CA ALA A 74 6.89 0.46 -6.94
C ALA A 74 6.15 -0.61 -6.13
N ALA A 75 5.04 -0.27 -5.46
CA ALA A 75 4.17 -1.26 -4.82
C ALA A 75 3.46 -2.20 -5.82
N THR A 76 3.30 -1.78 -7.08
CA THR A 76 2.67 -2.57 -8.16
C THR A 76 3.69 -3.42 -8.96
N PHE A 77 4.93 -2.95 -9.10
CA PHE A 77 5.98 -3.54 -9.94
C PHE A 77 7.11 -4.21 -9.14
N PHE A 78 7.32 -3.83 -7.87
CA PHE A 78 8.35 -4.38 -6.99
C PHE A 78 7.78 -5.53 -6.16
N ASP A 79 7.46 -6.61 -6.86
CA ASP A 79 6.86 -7.81 -6.30
C ASP A 79 7.93 -8.84 -5.91
N TRP A 80 8.66 -8.55 -4.83
CA TRP A 80 9.54 -9.54 -4.17
C TRP A 80 8.76 -10.41 -3.17
N MET A 81 7.45 -10.18 -3.02
CA MET A 81 6.54 -10.87 -2.09
C MET A 81 5.50 -11.77 -2.78
N ARG A 82 5.59 -11.96 -4.10
CA ARG A 82 4.83 -12.91 -4.92
C ARG A 82 4.87 -14.37 -4.45
N ASP A 83 5.61 -14.66 -3.38
CA ASP A 83 5.52 -15.90 -2.64
C ASP A 83 4.39 -15.80 -1.61
N THR A 84 3.19 -15.94 -2.13
CA THR A 84 1.91 -15.88 -1.42
C THR A 84 1.76 -16.98 -0.35
N HIS A 85 2.74 -17.88 -0.27
CA HIS A 85 2.91 -18.95 0.72
C HIS A 85 3.40 -18.47 2.10
N GLN A 86 3.61 -17.16 2.32
CA GLN A 86 4.15 -16.64 3.59
C GLN A 86 3.11 -16.19 4.62
N TRP A 87 1.81 -16.29 4.31
CA TRP A 87 0.76 -15.99 5.29
C TRP A 87 0.54 -17.18 6.21
N HIS A 88 0.69 -16.92 7.50
CA HIS A 88 0.51 -17.86 8.59
C HIS A 88 -0.70 -17.47 9.42
N SER A 89 -1.44 -18.46 9.90
CA SER A 89 -2.49 -18.24 10.88
C SER A 89 -1.92 -17.65 12.17
N GLY A 90 -2.61 -16.67 12.74
CA GLY A 90 -2.28 -16.04 14.01
C GLY A 90 -2.10 -17.05 15.16
N PRO A 91 -1.38 -16.67 16.23
CA PRO A 91 -0.97 -17.58 17.30
C PRO A 91 -2.12 -18.12 18.15
N ASN A 92 -3.31 -17.50 18.11
CA ASN A 92 -4.49 -17.99 18.82
C ASN A 92 -5.23 -19.04 17.96
N THR A 93 -4.91 -20.32 18.19
CA THR A 93 -5.48 -21.48 17.48
C THR A 93 -6.75 -22.05 18.09
N SER A 94 -7.25 -21.45 19.18
CA SER A 94 -8.36 -22.00 19.99
C SER A 94 -9.72 -21.99 19.28
N LYS A 95 -9.87 -21.22 18.19
CA LYS A 95 -11.13 -21.06 17.43
C LYS A 95 -10.85 -20.96 15.91
N PRO A 96 -11.80 -21.33 15.03
CA PRO A 96 -11.64 -21.20 13.58
C PRO A 96 -12.21 -19.87 13.05
N PHE A 97 -11.65 -18.72 13.45
CA PHE A 97 -12.08 -17.39 12.98
C PHE A 97 -10.98 -16.67 12.20
N ASN A 98 -11.37 -15.68 11.36
CA ASN A 98 -10.48 -14.99 10.40
C ASN A 98 -9.83 -15.94 9.39
N VAL A 99 -10.67 -16.70 8.70
CA VAL A 99 -10.24 -17.68 7.70
C VAL A 99 -10.05 -16.95 6.38
N ALA A 100 -8.86 -17.11 5.78
CA ALA A 100 -8.66 -16.74 4.38
C ALA A 100 -9.63 -17.57 3.53
N LYS A 101 -10.52 -16.94 2.77
CA LYS A 101 -11.45 -17.69 1.92
C LYS A 101 -10.65 -18.59 0.96
N PRO A 102 -10.96 -19.90 0.88
CA PRO A 102 -10.27 -20.80 -0.06
C PRO A 102 -10.38 -20.29 -1.50
N GLY A 103 -9.27 -20.25 -2.24
CA GLY A 103 -9.20 -19.66 -3.60
C GLY A 103 -9.14 -18.13 -3.64
N CYS A 104 -9.03 -17.48 -2.48
CA CYS A 104 -8.74 -16.05 -2.31
C CYS A 104 -7.48 -15.86 -1.46
N VAL A 105 -6.51 -16.75 -1.63
CA VAL A 105 -5.13 -16.52 -1.24
C VAL A 105 -4.40 -16.28 -2.54
N ALA A 106 -3.64 -15.19 -2.61
CA ALA A 106 -2.90 -14.87 -3.82
C ALA A 106 -2.07 -16.09 -4.27
N GLY A 107 -1.82 -16.22 -5.58
CA GLY A 107 -1.00 -17.29 -6.13
C GLY A 107 -1.70 -18.15 -7.19
N ASP A 108 -3.01 -18.37 -7.09
CA ASP A 108 -3.75 -19.24 -8.02
C ASP A 108 -4.87 -18.49 -8.80
N ASP A 109 -4.60 -17.24 -9.24
CA ASP A 109 -5.52 -16.30 -9.95
C ASP A 109 -6.29 -15.27 -9.08
N GLY A 110 -6.03 -15.17 -7.77
CA GLY A 110 -6.68 -14.20 -6.88
C GLY A 110 -5.81 -12.99 -6.50
N ALA A 111 -6.19 -11.76 -6.86
CA ALA A 111 -5.48 -10.53 -6.46
C ALA A 111 -5.75 -10.06 -5.01
N TRP A 112 -6.46 -10.86 -4.20
CA TRP A 112 -7.04 -10.44 -2.92
C TRP A 112 -7.00 -11.55 -1.88
N ILE A 113 -6.67 -11.18 -0.64
CA ILE A 113 -6.80 -11.95 0.60
C ILE A 113 -8.11 -11.55 1.27
N PHE A 114 -9.14 -12.39 1.14
CA PHE A 114 -10.44 -12.16 1.79
C PHE A 114 -10.48 -12.79 3.18
N LEU A 115 -10.71 -11.97 4.20
CA LEU A 115 -10.93 -12.38 5.58
C LEU A 115 -12.41 -12.35 5.91
N GLU A 116 -12.93 -13.50 6.33
CA GLU A 116 -14.29 -13.64 6.86
C GLU A 116 -14.25 -14.02 8.34
N ALA A 117 -15.30 -13.60 9.06
CA ALA A 117 -15.38 -13.63 10.51
C ALA A 117 -14.34 -12.71 11.19
N GLY A 118 -14.22 -12.76 12.51
CA GLY A 118 -13.36 -11.86 13.29
C GLY A 118 -13.22 -12.29 14.75
N THR A 119 -12.34 -11.63 15.50
CA THR A 119 -11.93 -12.04 16.85
C THR A 119 -12.88 -11.54 17.92
N ASP A 120 -13.45 -12.40 18.77
CA ASP A 120 -14.16 -11.93 19.96
C ASP A 120 -13.19 -11.52 21.07
N TRP A 121 -12.71 -10.27 21.01
CA TRP A 121 -12.10 -9.49 22.11
C TRP A 121 -10.81 -10.02 22.78
N LEU A 122 -10.33 -11.24 22.48
CA LEU A 122 -9.28 -11.90 23.27
C LEU A 122 -8.00 -12.32 22.52
N GLY A 123 -7.62 -11.60 21.47
CA GLY A 123 -6.25 -11.66 20.92
C GLY A 123 -6.19 -11.65 19.40
N PHE A 124 -5.01 -11.37 18.87
CA PHE A 124 -4.76 -11.45 17.43
C PHE A 124 -4.96 -12.89 16.92
N GLN A 125 -6.02 -13.04 16.15
CA GLN A 125 -6.38 -14.21 15.39
C GLN A 125 -6.69 -13.67 14.01
N GLY A 126 -5.91 -14.05 13.01
CA GLY A 126 -5.84 -13.38 11.71
C GLY A 126 -4.77 -14.06 10.86
N LEU A 127 -4.29 -13.36 9.85
CA LEU A 127 -3.12 -13.79 9.08
C LEU A 127 -1.96 -12.89 9.42
N TYR A 128 -0.76 -13.44 9.54
CA TYR A 128 0.46 -12.65 9.58
C TYR A 128 1.48 -13.21 8.61
N CYS A 129 2.38 -12.38 8.12
CA CYS A 129 3.55 -12.81 7.38
C CYS A 129 4.82 -12.22 8.01
N ASN A 130 5.96 -12.84 7.73
CA ASN A 130 7.24 -12.28 8.08
C ASN A 130 7.54 -11.12 7.13
N PHE A 131 7.77 -9.95 7.69
CA PHE A 131 8.22 -8.78 6.96
C PHE A 131 9.72 -8.64 7.15
N SER A 132 10.50 -9.06 6.15
CA SER A 132 11.97 -9.07 6.23
C SER A 132 12.58 -8.11 5.22
N SER A 133 12.43 -6.80 5.41
CA SER A 133 13.10 -5.83 4.53
C SER A 133 14.55 -5.59 4.98
N PRO A 134 15.54 -5.52 4.06
CA PRO A 134 16.93 -5.18 4.40
C PRO A 134 17.08 -3.75 4.95
N ARG A 135 16.05 -2.91 4.80
CA ARG A 135 15.99 -1.52 5.31
C ARG A 135 14.59 -1.21 5.83
N LYS A 136 14.50 -0.26 6.76
CA LYS A 136 13.18 0.23 7.22
C LYS A 136 12.39 0.84 6.03
N PRO A 137 11.15 0.39 5.78
CA PRO A 137 10.39 0.78 4.59
C PRO A 137 9.91 2.23 4.71
N ARG A 138 10.13 3.07 3.70
CA ARG A 138 9.61 4.45 3.70
C ARG A 138 8.13 4.52 3.34
N TRP A 139 7.62 3.51 2.64
CA TRP A 139 6.24 3.43 2.22
C TRP A 139 5.68 2.05 2.54
N VAL A 140 4.40 2.01 2.89
CA VAL A 140 3.64 0.77 3.01
C VAL A 140 2.30 1.02 2.33
N SER A 141 1.97 0.21 1.33
CA SER A 141 0.77 0.39 0.53
C SER A 141 0.00 -0.91 0.39
N PHE A 142 -1.31 -0.84 0.46
CA PHE A 142 -2.20 -1.98 0.24
C PHE A 142 -3.57 -1.49 -0.21
N ARG A 143 -4.33 -2.35 -0.88
CA ARG A 143 -5.72 -2.08 -1.20
C ARG A 143 -6.61 -2.74 -0.17
N LEU A 144 -7.68 -2.06 0.22
CA LEU A 144 -8.69 -2.56 1.15
C LEU A 144 -10.05 -2.55 0.47
N CYS A 145 -10.76 -3.67 0.49
CA CYS A 145 -12.12 -3.79 0.01
C CYS A 145 -13.04 -4.18 1.17
N LEU A 146 -13.96 -3.30 1.54
CA LEU A 146 -14.87 -3.54 2.67
C LEU A 146 -16.14 -4.23 2.16
N GLN A 147 -16.57 -5.33 2.78
CA GLN A 147 -17.81 -6.01 2.40
C GLN A 147 -18.96 -5.72 3.38
N THR A 148 -18.64 -5.63 4.67
CA THR A 148 -19.64 -5.39 5.74
C THR A 148 -19.35 -4.05 6.44
N LEU A 149 -20.00 -2.99 5.99
CA LEU A 149 -19.78 -1.64 6.52
C LEU A 149 -20.36 -1.44 7.92
N GLU A 150 -21.31 -2.27 8.30
CA GLU A 150 -21.92 -2.27 9.62
C GLU A 150 -20.95 -2.71 10.73
N PHE A 151 -19.86 -3.43 10.38
CA PHE A 151 -18.91 -3.98 11.33
C PHE A 151 -17.49 -3.43 11.13
N SER A 152 -16.85 -3.04 12.22
CA SER A 152 -15.44 -2.68 12.25
C SER A 152 -14.55 -3.86 11.82
N CYS A 153 -13.69 -3.62 10.82
CA CYS A 153 -12.91 -4.64 10.13
C CYS A 153 -11.70 -4.04 9.39
N GLY A 154 -11.03 -4.84 8.55
CA GLY A 154 -9.97 -4.32 7.70
C GLY A 154 -8.75 -3.83 8.47
N PHE A 155 -8.34 -4.55 9.53
CA PHE A 155 -7.17 -4.19 10.31
C PHE A 155 -5.90 -4.66 9.58
N PHE A 156 -5.04 -3.70 9.27
CA PHE A 156 -3.68 -3.89 8.82
C PHE A 156 -2.73 -3.46 9.95
N ALA A 157 -1.80 -4.30 10.34
CA ALA A 157 -0.81 -3.99 11.36
C ALA A 157 0.61 -4.19 10.83
N LEU A 158 1.49 -3.22 11.07
CA LEU A 158 2.94 -3.36 10.94
C LEU A 158 3.55 -3.36 12.34
N SER A 159 4.28 -4.42 12.70
CA SER A 159 4.87 -4.56 14.03
C SER A 159 6.31 -5.06 13.98
N ALA A 160 7.01 -4.82 15.09
CA ALA A 160 8.37 -5.30 15.28
C ALA A 160 8.44 -6.73 15.81
N ASP A 161 7.38 -7.21 16.48
CA ASP A 161 7.37 -8.55 17.06
C ASP A 161 5.95 -9.14 17.09
N ARG A 162 5.88 -10.46 17.29
CA ARG A 162 4.66 -11.26 17.42
C ARG A 162 4.55 -11.81 18.83
N ARG A 163 3.51 -11.38 19.55
CA ARG A 163 3.15 -11.88 20.88
C ARG A 163 1.95 -12.82 20.77
N THR A 164 1.75 -13.62 21.80
CA THR A 164 0.61 -14.56 21.90
C THR A 164 -0.75 -13.84 21.79
N TRP A 165 -0.83 -12.54 22.12
CA TRP A 165 -2.08 -11.78 22.20
C TRP A 165 -2.18 -10.70 21.12
N GLY A 166 -1.20 -10.58 20.22
CA GLY A 166 -1.10 -9.42 19.34
C GLY A 166 0.20 -9.30 18.58
N LEU A 167 0.21 -8.44 17.56
CA LEU A 167 1.41 -7.93 16.93
C LEU A 167 1.86 -6.68 17.70
N GLN A 168 3.02 -6.76 18.36
CA GLN A 168 3.52 -5.74 19.29
C GLN A 168 5.05 -5.88 19.47
N PRO A 169 5.82 -4.79 19.61
CA PRO A 169 5.36 -3.40 19.59
C PRO A 169 4.96 -2.95 18.19
N LEU A 170 3.98 -2.05 18.11
CA LEU A 170 3.41 -1.56 16.85
C LEU A 170 4.24 -0.44 16.25
N VAL A 171 4.47 -0.53 14.94
CA VAL A 171 4.79 0.66 14.14
C VAL A 171 3.50 1.42 13.88
N PHE A 172 2.50 0.76 13.29
CA PHE A 172 1.14 1.28 13.19
C PHE A 172 0.09 0.17 12.98
N ILE A 173 -1.17 0.51 13.26
CA ILE A 173 -2.36 -0.22 12.82
C ILE A 173 -3.20 0.76 12.03
N PHE A 174 -3.63 0.34 10.85
CA PHE A 174 -4.72 0.96 10.10
C PHE A 174 -5.96 0.08 10.22
N ASN A 175 -7.14 0.68 10.37
CA ASN A 175 -8.38 -0.08 10.41
C ASN A 175 -9.59 0.72 9.92
N TYR A 176 -10.63 0.00 9.51
CA TYR A 176 -11.96 0.55 9.30
C TYR A 176 -12.82 0.39 10.56
N ARG A 177 -13.60 1.42 10.89
CA ARG A 177 -14.59 1.42 11.96
C ARG A 177 -15.99 1.56 11.36
N GLY A 178 -16.82 0.56 11.63
CA GLY A 178 -18.17 0.46 11.10
C GLY A 178 -19.24 1.10 11.98
N ASP A 179 -20.49 0.87 11.61
CA ASP A 179 -21.67 1.39 12.31
C ASP A 179 -21.84 0.80 13.72
N ASP A 180 -21.14 -0.29 14.05
CA ASP A 180 -21.10 -0.90 15.38
C ASP A 180 -20.42 -0.03 16.46
N MET A 181 -19.79 1.07 16.05
CA MET A 181 -19.26 2.07 16.96
C MET A 181 -20.35 3.04 17.45
N GLN A 182 -20.34 3.35 18.75
CA GLN A 182 -21.30 4.26 19.40
C GLN A 182 -21.35 5.67 18.80
N THR A 183 -20.32 6.06 18.04
CA THR A 183 -20.21 7.39 17.40
C THR A 183 -21.09 7.54 16.16
N GLY A 184 -21.62 6.45 15.59
CA GLY A 184 -22.54 6.47 14.45
C GLY A 184 -21.94 6.91 13.10
N LYS A 185 -20.66 7.31 13.06
CA LYS A 185 -19.92 7.64 11.83
C LYS A 185 -18.92 6.56 11.48
N ARG A 186 -18.93 6.14 10.21
CA ARG A 186 -17.93 5.25 9.61
C ARG A 186 -16.62 6.01 9.43
N CYS A 187 -15.50 5.36 9.68
CA CYS A 187 -14.21 6.02 9.55
C CYS A 187 -13.07 5.07 9.28
N PHE A 188 -12.01 5.63 8.68
CA PHE A 188 -10.68 5.02 8.73
C PHE A 188 -9.96 5.56 9.97
N ALA A 189 -9.23 4.68 10.65
CA ALA A 189 -8.47 5.04 11.83
C ALA A 189 -7.06 4.48 11.72
N LEU A 190 -6.16 5.20 12.37
CA LEU A 190 -4.75 4.86 12.49
C LEU A 190 -4.34 4.92 13.96
N GLN A 191 -3.57 3.94 14.40
CA GLN A 191 -3.06 3.83 15.76
C GLN A 191 -1.57 3.51 15.73
N THR A 192 -0.75 4.26 16.46
CA THR A 192 0.72 4.06 16.51
C THR A 192 1.22 3.57 17.86
N GLN A 193 0.34 3.45 18.86
CA GLN A 193 0.69 2.98 20.20
C GLN A 193 -0.38 2.02 20.77
N PRO A 194 0.00 0.96 21.50
CA PRO A 194 -0.95 0.00 22.05
C PRO A 194 -1.83 0.53 23.18
N VAL A 195 -3.08 0.06 23.22
CA VAL A 195 -4.05 0.04 24.36
C VAL A 195 -4.49 1.41 24.94
N THR A 196 -3.65 2.43 24.92
CA THR A 196 -3.90 3.78 25.49
C THR A 196 -3.42 4.92 24.58
N GLY A 197 -2.88 4.57 23.41
CA GLY A 197 -2.34 5.49 22.43
C GLY A 197 -3.37 6.41 21.79
N ASP A 198 -2.89 7.50 21.22
CA ASP A 198 -3.68 8.37 20.36
C ASP A 198 -4.20 7.57 19.16
N LEU A 199 -5.52 7.50 19.09
CA LEU A 199 -6.22 6.98 17.93
C LEU A 199 -6.52 8.15 17.00
N HIS A 200 -5.88 8.16 15.84
CA HIS A 200 -6.08 9.18 14.83
C HIS A 200 -7.20 8.74 13.89
N VAL A 201 -8.35 9.41 13.98
CA VAL A 201 -9.55 9.05 13.23
C VAL A 201 -9.76 10.04 12.10
N LEU A 202 -9.84 9.54 10.87
CA LEU A 202 -10.40 10.27 9.75
C LEU A 202 -11.90 9.99 9.71
N GLN A 203 -12.69 10.91 10.26
CA GLN A 203 -14.15 10.83 10.13
C GLN A 203 -14.55 11.12 8.68
N LEU A 204 -15.28 10.17 8.09
CA LEU A 204 -15.89 10.31 6.79
C LEU A 204 -17.41 10.29 6.96
N GLU A 205 -18.12 10.99 6.08
CA GLU A 205 -19.57 10.88 6.01
C GLU A 205 -19.97 9.49 5.50
N LYS A 206 -21.14 9.01 5.92
CA LYS A 206 -21.56 7.61 5.75
C LYS A 206 -21.56 7.16 4.29
N GLU A 207 -21.89 8.08 3.39
CA GLU A 207 -22.00 7.87 1.95
C GLU A 207 -20.63 7.83 1.24
N GLN A 208 -19.55 8.25 1.90
CA GLN A 208 -18.21 8.25 1.31
C GLN A 208 -17.54 6.87 1.36
N ILE A 209 -17.99 5.99 2.27
CA ILE A 209 -17.48 4.63 2.38
C ILE A 209 -18.53 3.65 1.84
N LEU A 210 -18.17 2.93 0.79
CA LEU A 210 -19.00 2.06 -0.02
C LEU A 210 -18.50 0.62 0.06
N ALA A 211 -19.45 -0.31 0.11
CA ALA A 211 -19.14 -1.74 0.15
C ALA A 211 -18.72 -2.23 -1.24
N GLY A 212 -17.79 -3.17 -1.30
CA GLY A 212 -17.29 -3.77 -2.53
C GLY A 212 -16.36 -2.88 -3.36
N VAL A 213 -16.09 -1.65 -2.91
CA VAL A 213 -15.17 -0.71 -3.57
C VAL A 213 -13.77 -0.87 -2.98
N PRO A 214 -12.72 -0.99 -3.81
CA PRO A 214 -11.34 -1.01 -3.34
C PRO A 214 -10.84 0.41 -3.02
N TYR A 215 -10.29 0.57 -1.82
CA TYR A 215 -9.59 1.76 -1.34
C TYR A 215 -8.09 1.56 -1.44
N GLU A 216 -7.36 2.53 -1.98
CA GLU A 216 -5.90 2.52 -1.98
C GLU A 216 -5.38 3.19 -0.71
N VAL A 217 -4.73 2.41 0.15
CA VAL A 217 -4.14 2.90 1.39
C VAL A 217 -2.64 2.99 1.20
N SER A 218 -2.04 4.13 1.55
CA SER A 218 -0.59 4.29 1.58
C SER A 218 -0.17 5.01 2.85
N VAL A 219 0.87 4.51 3.50
CA VAL A 219 1.45 5.10 4.71
C VAL A 219 2.89 5.46 4.41
N HIS A 220 3.22 6.75 4.55
CA HIS A 220 4.59 7.24 4.51
C HIS A 220 5.19 7.17 5.90
N LEU A 221 6.39 6.63 6.03
CA LEU A 221 7.13 6.47 7.28
C LEU A 221 8.44 7.26 7.20
N ASP A 222 8.48 8.42 7.86
CA ASP A 222 9.70 9.18 8.09
C ASP A 222 10.39 8.69 9.36
N TRP A 223 11.30 7.73 9.18
CA TRP A 223 12.08 7.14 10.27
C TRP A 223 13.07 8.09 10.91
N ASP A 224 13.49 9.14 10.19
CA ASP A 224 14.46 10.09 10.72
C ASP A 224 13.77 11.07 11.68
N CYS A 225 12.54 11.47 11.35
CA CYS A 225 11.73 12.38 12.17
C CYS A 225 10.79 11.69 13.16
N GLY A 226 10.53 10.38 12.99
CA GLY A 226 9.54 9.67 13.82
C GLY A 226 8.10 10.03 13.51
N LEU A 227 7.82 10.40 12.25
CA LEU A 227 6.51 10.89 11.80
C LEU A 227 5.98 10.05 10.64
N LEU A 228 4.67 9.83 10.62
CA LEU A 228 3.99 9.16 9.53
C LEU A 228 2.87 10.01 8.94
N GLU A 229 2.59 9.78 7.66
CA GLU A 229 1.45 10.33 6.96
C GLU A 229 0.59 9.21 6.37
N LEU A 230 -0.73 9.36 6.42
CA LEU A 230 -1.69 8.42 5.83
C LEU A 230 -2.32 9.04 4.60
N PHE A 231 -2.41 8.23 3.54
CA PHE A 231 -3.06 8.56 2.28
C PHE A 231 -4.15 7.53 1.98
N ILE A 232 -5.30 8.03 1.52
CA ILE A 232 -6.42 7.21 1.03
C ILE A 232 -6.77 7.71 -0.37
N ASP A 233 -6.75 6.81 -1.36
CA ASP A 233 -6.98 7.11 -2.78
C ASP A 233 -6.13 8.30 -3.27
N GLY A 234 -4.86 8.31 -2.84
CA GLY A 234 -3.88 9.35 -3.16
C GLY A 234 -4.02 10.66 -2.39
N ALA A 235 -5.09 10.86 -1.60
CA ALA A 235 -5.27 12.06 -0.78
C ALA A 235 -4.62 11.89 0.59
N CYS A 236 -3.78 12.85 1.01
CA CYS A 236 -3.22 12.89 2.36
C CYS A 236 -4.34 13.23 3.36
N VAL A 237 -4.65 12.30 4.26
CA VAL A 237 -5.78 12.41 5.20
C VAL A 237 -5.33 12.57 6.65
N LEU A 238 -4.15 12.07 7.01
CA LEU A 238 -3.49 12.34 8.28
C LEU A 238 -2.03 12.69 7.99
N ARG A 239 -1.49 13.66 8.73
CA ARG A 239 -0.12 14.16 8.56
C ARG A 239 0.56 14.28 9.92
N GLU A 240 1.88 14.12 9.94
CA GLU A 240 2.74 14.36 11.11
C GLU A 240 2.30 13.56 12.34
N ILE A 241 1.87 12.31 12.12
CA ILE A 241 1.44 11.43 13.21
C ILE A 241 2.68 10.77 13.82
N PRO A 242 2.93 10.95 15.14
CA PRO A 242 4.12 10.39 15.77
C PRO A 242 4.05 8.86 15.86
N PHE A 243 5.18 8.19 15.63
CA PHE A 243 5.33 6.75 15.81
C PHE A 243 6.72 6.37 16.33
N GLN A 244 6.87 5.12 16.80
CA GLN A 244 8.14 4.61 17.33
C GLN A 244 9.10 4.23 16.20
N ALA A 245 9.92 5.19 15.75
CA ALA A 245 10.85 5.00 14.64
C ALA A 245 12.11 4.18 15.00
N ASP A 246 12.39 3.94 16.28
CA ASP A 246 13.46 3.05 16.72
C ASP A 246 13.13 1.57 16.45
N LEU A 247 11.84 1.22 16.39
CA LEU A 247 11.39 -0.13 16.06
C LEU A 247 11.87 -0.60 14.69
N GLU A 248 12.22 -1.89 14.62
CA GLU A 248 12.51 -2.59 13.38
C GLU A 248 11.26 -3.40 13.00
N PRO A 249 10.55 -3.05 11.92
CA PRO A 249 9.38 -3.81 11.48
C PRO A 249 9.79 -5.21 11.04
N ARG A 250 9.07 -6.23 11.54
CA ARG A 250 9.34 -7.66 11.27
C ARG A 250 8.11 -8.46 10.87
N TYR A 251 6.92 -7.94 11.11
CA TYR A 251 5.68 -8.65 10.84
C TYR A 251 4.62 -7.71 10.27
N ILE A 252 3.86 -8.24 9.33
CA ILE A 252 2.59 -7.65 8.90
C ILE A 252 1.47 -8.57 9.37
N GLY A 253 0.37 -8.00 9.84
CA GLY A 253 -0.84 -8.74 10.20
C GLY A 253 -2.10 -8.16 9.59
N LEU A 254 -2.99 -9.06 9.19
CA LEU A 254 -4.32 -8.78 8.67
C LEU A 254 -5.36 -9.48 9.54
N TYR A 255 -6.37 -8.75 9.99
CA TYR A 255 -7.43 -9.34 10.82
C TYR A 255 -8.73 -8.52 10.79
N ASN A 256 -9.84 -9.17 11.12
CA ASN A 256 -11.09 -8.49 11.46
C ASN A 256 -11.33 -8.57 12.97
N TRP A 257 -11.87 -7.49 13.53
CA TRP A 257 -12.24 -7.42 14.94
C TRP A 257 -13.63 -7.99 15.23
N ARG A 258 -14.54 -8.05 14.25
CA ARG A 258 -15.92 -8.52 14.47
C ARG A 258 -16.18 -9.86 13.81
N SER A 259 -16.80 -10.78 14.55
CA SER A 259 -17.10 -12.15 14.10
C SER A 259 -17.99 -12.26 12.85
N ARG A 260 -18.67 -11.18 12.47
CA ARG A 260 -19.50 -11.09 11.25
C ARG A 260 -18.90 -10.22 10.16
N ALA A 261 -17.70 -9.68 10.37
CA ALA A 261 -17.08 -8.81 9.40
C ALA A 261 -16.49 -9.59 8.22
N ALA A 262 -16.52 -8.96 7.06
CA ALA A 262 -15.82 -9.41 5.87
C ALA A 262 -15.12 -8.24 5.17
N CYS A 263 -13.86 -8.47 4.80
CA CYS A 263 -13.07 -7.54 4.00
C CYS A 263 -12.04 -8.29 3.16
N GLY A 264 -11.50 -7.61 2.14
CA GLY A 264 -10.40 -8.10 1.32
C GLY A 264 -9.21 -7.15 1.39
N PHE A 265 -8.00 -7.69 1.39
CA PHE A 265 -6.76 -6.94 1.22
C PHE A 265 -6.09 -7.34 -0.09
N SER A 266 -5.48 -6.41 -0.82
CA SER A 266 -4.44 -6.82 -1.77
C SER A 266 -3.21 -7.28 -1.00
N GLU A 267 -2.28 -7.94 -1.69
CA GLU A 267 -0.95 -8.10 -1.11
C GLU A 267 -0.35 -6.71 -0.78
N PRO A 268 0.23 -6.54 0.41
CA PRO A 268 0.88 -5.29 0.78
C PRO A 268 2.18 -5.12 0.01
N GLY A 269 2.39 -3.96 -0.62
CA GLY A 269 3.68 -3.53 -1.15
C GLY A 269 4.40 -2.64 -0.16
N THR A 270 5.74 -2.68 -0.13
CA THR A 270 6.59 -1.84 0.72
C THR A 270 7.76 -1.26 -0.04
#